data_AF-A0A5B8M0D3-F1
#
_entry.id   AF-A0A5B8M0D3-F1
#
_cell.length_a   1.000
_cell.length_b   1.000
_cell.length_c   1.000
_cell.angle_alpha   90.00
_cell.angle_beta   90.00
_cell.angle_gamma   90.00
#
_symmetry.space_group_name_H-M   'P 1'
#
loop_
_entity.id
_entity.type
_entity.pdbx_description
1 polymer ?
#
loop_
_entity_poly.entity_id
_entity_poly.type
_entity_poly.pdbx_seq_one_letter_code
_entity_poly.pdbx_strand_id
1 'polypeptide(L)' 'MKRYEIRLPYALSDRLAAAFPEMEAVQIAPATTILVGTLRDQTQLHGLLARIADMGLEILEVRQEG' A
#
# COMPACT_ATOMS: atom_id res chain seq x y z
N MET A 1 0.30 4.89 -16.83
CA MET A 1 0.69 4.65 -15.43
C MET A 1 -0.31 5.40 -14.56
N LYS A 2 -0.80 4.77 -13.49
CA LYS A 2 -1.83 5.32 -12.61
C LYS A 2 -1.26 5.38 -11.19
N ARG A 3 -1.59 6.43 -10.45
CA ARG A 3 -1.19 6.55 -9.06
C ARG A 3 -2.23 5.84 -8.19
N TYR A 4 -1.78 5.03 -7.26
CA TYR A 4 -2.63 4.30 -6.33
C TYR A 4 -2.27 4.67 -4.91
N GLU A 5 -3.32 4.74 -4.09
CA GLU A 5 -3.24 4.93 -2.65
C GLU A 5 -3.91 3.71 -2.00
N ILE A 6 -3.17 3.01 -1.14
CA ILE A 6 -3.67 1.85 -0.40
C ILE A 6 -3.59 2.19 1.07
N ARG A 7 -4.75 2.26 1.73
CA ARG A 7 -4.83 2.57 3.15
C ARG A 7 -4.85 1.29 3.97
N LEU A 8 -3.97 1.24 4.96
CA LEU A 8 -3.79 0.12 5.87
C LEU A 8 -4.09 0.55 7.32
N PRO A 9 -4.78 -0.27 8.14
CA PRO A 9 -5.10 0.00 9.54
C PRO A 9 -3.92 -0.29 10.47
N TYR A 10 -2.69 0.03 10.05
CA TYR A 10 -1.47 -0.24 10.81
C TYR A 10 -0.62 1.01 10.96
N ALA A 11 0.09 1.10 12.08
CA ALA A 11 1.13 2.10 12.28
C ALA A 11 2.28 1.87 11.28
N LEU A 12 2.92 2.95 10.85
CA LEU A 12 4.10 2.85 10.01
C LEU A 12 5.23 2.21 10.83
N SER A 13 5.89 1.21 10.24
CA SER A 13 7.04 0.53 10.81
C SER A 13 8.08 0.27 9.72
N ASP A 14 9.34 0.12 10.10
CA ASP A 14 10.41 -0.19 9.15
C ASP A 14 10.15 -1.48 8.38
N ARG A 15 9.54 -2.48 9.04
CA ARG A 15 9.14 -3.75 8.40
C ARG A 15 8.08 -3.54 7.34
N LEU A 16 7.08 -2.70 7.63
CA LEU A 16 6.00 -2.39 6.67
C LEU A 16 6.55 -1.61 5.48
N ALA A 17 7.38 -0.60 5.72
CA ALA A 17 8.02 0.17 4.65
C ALA A 17 8.95 -0.71 3.78
N ALA A 18 9.77 -1.56 4.42
CA ALA A 18 10.68 -2.47 3.72
C ALA A 18 9.97 -3.57 2.94
N ALA A 19 8.73 -3.92 3.28
CA ALA A 19 7.94 -4.90 2.55
C ALA A 19 7.42 -4.39 1.20
N PHE A 20 7.31 -3.07 1.04
CA PHE A 20 6.77 -2.43 -0.16
C PHE A 20 7.69 -1.31 -0.66
N PRO A 21 8.97 -1.62 -1.01
CA PRO A 21 9.95 -0.61 -1.42
C PRO A 21 9.59 0.11 -2.73
N GLU A 22 8.67 -0.43 -3.53
CA GLU A 22 8.13 0.24 -4.72
C GLU A 22 7.03 1.27 -4.41
N MET A 23 6.58 1.35 -3.15
CA MET A 23 5.58 2.29 -2.66
C MET A 23 6.20 3.23 -1.62
N GLU A 24 5.75 4.47 -1.59
CA GLU A 24 6.01 5.39 -0.50
C GLU A 24 5.02 5.11 0.64
N ALA A 25 5.53 4.79 1.83
CA ALA A 25 4.71 4.55 3.01
C ALA A 25 4.63 5.81 3.88
N VAL A 26 3.43 6.35 4.05
CA VAL A 26 3.17 7.60 4.79
C VAL A 26 2.24 7.31 5.96
N GLN A 27 2.68 7.66 7.17
CA GLN A 27 1.80 7.61 8.34
C GLN A 27 0.87 8.83 8.35
N ILE A 28 -0.44 8.59 8.34
CA ILE A 28 -1.45 9.66 8.39
C ILE A 28 -2.20 9.71 9.72
N ALA A 29 -2.10 8.66 10.53
CA ALA A 29 -2.63 8.60 11.89
C ALA A 29 -1.83 7.55 12.71
N PRO A 30 -1.94 7.52 14.06
CA PRO A 30 -1.18 6.60 14.89
C PRO A 30 -1.29 5.13 14.47
N ALA A 31 -2.44 4.69 13.98
CA ALA A 31 -2.70 3.34 13.49
C ALA A 31 -3.14 3.32 12.02
N THR A 32 -2.68 4.28 11.21
CA THR A 32 -3.04 4.32 9.78
C THR A 32 -1.86 4.72 8.92
N THR A 33 -1.55 3.86 7.95
CA THR A 33 -0.52 4.05 6.95
C THR A 33 -1.16 4.06 5.58
N ILE A 34 -0.71 4.94 4.69
CA ILE A 34 -1.04 4.89 3.28
C ILE A 34 0.22 4.49 2.51
N LEU A 35 0.09 3.48 1.65
CA LEU A 35 1.06 3.16 0.62
C LEU A 35 0.67 3.91 -0.66
N VAL A 36 1.52 4.81 -1.13
CA VAL A 36 1.29 5.60 -2.34
C VAL A 36 2.34 5.26 -3.38
N GLY A 37 1.93 4.99 -4.62
CA GLY A 37 2.88 4.64 -5.66
C GLY A 37 2.28 4.67 -7.05
N THR A 38 3.15 4.76 -8.05
CA THR A 38 2.74 4.73 -9.46
C THR A 38 2.85 3.31 -9.98
N LEU A 39 1.71 2.72 -10.37
CA LEU A 39 1.65 1.39 -10.93
C LEU A 39 1.41 1.45 -12.45
N ARG A 40 2.04 0.51 -13.17
CA ARG A 40 2.01 0.41 -14.64
C ARG A 40 0.62 0.01 -15.13
N ASP A 41 0.05 -1.01 -14.50
CA ASP A 41 -1.19 -1.65 -14.90
C ASP A 41 -1.84 -2.42 -13.72
N GLN A 42 -3.00 -3.01 -13.97
CA GLN A 42 -3.78 -3.72 -12.97
C GLN A 42 -3.11 -5.02 -12.48
N THR A 43 -2.25 -5.64 -13.28
CA THR A 43 -1.46 -6.82 -12.87
C THR A 43 -0.50 -6.46 -11.75
N GLN A 44 0.18 -5.31 -11.88
CA GLN A 44 1.08 -4.82 -10.85
C GLN A 44 0.33 -4.50 -9.55
N LEU A 45 -0.87 -3.91 -9.66
CA LEU A 45 -1.76 -3.70 -8.51
C LEU A 45 -2.15 -5.03 -7.86
N HIS A 46 -2.62 -6.01 -8.63
CA HIS A 46 -3.02 -7.31 -8.08
C HIS A 46 -1.84 -8.02 -7.38
N GLY A 47 -0.63 -7.94 -7.94
CA GLY A 47 0.57 -8.48 -7.30
C GLY A 47 0.96 -7.77 -5.99
N LEU A 48 0.67 -6.47 -5.87
CA LEU A 48 0.84 -5.73 -4.62
C LEU A 48 -0.21 -6.16 -3.59
N LEU A 49 -1.49 -6.23 -3.97
CA LEU A 49 -2.59 -6.67 -3.10
C LEU A 49 -2.39 -8.11 -2.60
N ALA A 50 -1.92 -9.01 -3.47
CA ALA A 50 -1.62 -10.39 -3.09
C ALA A 50 -0.50 -10.48 -2.04
N ARG A 51 0.56 -9.66 -2.16
CA ARG A 51 1.63 -9.61 -1.15
C ARG A 51 1.14 -9.04 0.19
N ILE A 52 0.28 -8.02 0.16
CA ILE A 52 -0.35 -7.50 1.38
C ILE A 52 -1.15 -8.60 2.07
N ALA A 53 -1.95 -9.36 1.31
CA ALA A 53 -2.74 -10.48 1.83
C ALA A 53 -1.87 -11.63 2.36
N ASP A 54 -0.77 -11.99 1.69
CA ASP A 54 0.18 -13.03 2.11
C ASP A 54 0.84 -12.69 3.47
N MET A 55 1.08 -11.40 3.72
CA MET A 55 1.55 -10.91 5.01
C MET A 55 0.48 -10.90 6.11
N GLY A 56 -0.78 -11.25 5.79
CA GLY A 56 -1.91 -11.17 6.71
C GLY A 56 -2.32 -9.74 7.05
N LEU A 57 -1.95 -8.77 6.22
CA LEU A 57 -2.32 -7.37 6.41
C LEU A 57 -3.70 -7.09 5.80
N GLU A 58 -4.51 -6.34 6.52
CA GLU A 58 -5.80 -5.85 6.07
C GLU A 58 -5.68 -4.56 5.27
N ILE A 59 -6.59 -4.38 4.31
CA ILE A 59 -6.69 -3.17 3.49
C ILE A 59 -8.00 -2.48 3.82
N LEU A 60 -7.92 -1.21 4.26
CA LEU A 60 -9.10 -0.39 4.51
C LEU A 60 -9.67 0.17 3.20
N GLU A 61 -8.81 0.63 2.30
CA GLU A 61 -9.22 1.31 1.08
C GLU A 61 -8.16 1.16 -0.01
N VAL A 62 -8.60 1.04 -1.26
CA VAL A 62 -7.75 1.19 -2.44
C VAL A 62 -8.36 2.29 -3.30
N ARG A 63 -7.59 3.34 -3.55
CA ARG A 63 -7.98 4.45 -4.40
C ARG A 63 -7.02 4.57 -5.57
N GLN A 64 -7.58 4.85 -6.74
CA GLN A 64 -6.81 5.25 -7.91
C GLN A 64 -6.92 6.77 -8.05
N GLU A 65 -5.79 7.47 -8.01
CA GLU A 65 -5.72 8.86 -8.44
C GLU A 65 -5.58 8.89 -9.97
N GLY A 66 -6.51 9.58 -10.62
CA GLY A 66 -6.64 9.70 -12.07
C GLY A 66 -6.52 11.14 -12.52
#